data_AF-A0A6I4V3S2-F1
#
_entry.id   AF-A0A6I4V3S2-F1
#
_cell.length_a   1.000
_cell.length_b   1.000
_cell.length_c   1.000
_cell.angle_alpha   90.00
_cell.angle_beta   90.00
_cell.angle_gamma   90.00
#
_symmetry.space_group_name_H-M   'P 1'
#
loop_
_entity.id
_entity.type
_entity.pdbx_description
1 polymer ?
#
loop_
_entity_poly.entity_id
_entity_poly.type
_entity_poly.pdbx_seq_one_letter_code
_entity_poly.pdbx_strand_id
1 'polypeptide(L)'
;MTTIDTWEGLQAVLASSLHPAAKAVISATRDRLADFNDQPLAELCTILILEPDDRLDPTSAEYIAYSDGWFELVFILSDDGQGQVVLVEDRPDGDQALLDHCRSHQAN
;
A
#
# COMPACT_ATOMS: atom_id res chain seq x y z
N MET A 1 5.90 -0.58 11.11
CA MET A 1 5.72 -0.74 9.66
C MET A 1 6.10 -2.13 9.16
N THR A 2 5.27 -2.75 8.33
CA THR A 2 5.63 -3.95 7.57
C THR A 2 5.98 -3.58 6.13
N THR A 3 7.14 -4.02 5.64
CA THR A 3 7.60 -3.80 4.26
C THR A 3 7.58 -5.10 3.47
N ILE A 4 7.07 -5.05 2.24
CA ILE A 4 7.01 -6.15 1.29
C ILE A 4 7.71 -5.71 0.01
N ASP A 5 8.88 -6.27 -0.23
CA ASP A 5 9.77 -5.95 -1.35
C ASP A 5 10.28 -7.21 -2.08
N THR A 6 9.74 -8.38 -1.72
CA THR A 6 10.01 -9.67 -2.36
C THR A 6 8.72 -10.38 -2.76
N TRP A 7 8.79 -11.16 -3.84
CA TRP A 7 7.67 -12.00 -4.29
C TRP A 7 7.25 -13.02 -3.23
N GLU A 8 8.21 -13.61 -2.51
CA GLU A 8 7.92 -14.54 -1.41
C GLU A 8 7.21 -13.84 -0.25
N GLY A 9 7.70 -12.67 0.16
CA GLY A 9 7.05 -11.87 1.20
C GLY A 9 5.62 -11.50 0.84
N LEU A 10 5.37 -11.14 -0.43
CA LEU A 10 4.04 -10.87 -0.94
C LEU A 10 3.12 -12.08 -0.79
N GLN A 11 3.58 -13.27 -1.20
CA GLN A 11 2.78 -14.50 -1.06
C GLN A 11 2.54 -14.87 0.40
N ALA A 12 3.54 -14.69 1.27
CA ALA A 12 3.41 -14.94 2.70
C ALA A 12 2.33 -14.05 3.34
N VAL A 13 2.28 -12.76 2.97
CA VAL A 13 1.24 -11.84 3.45
C VAL A 13 -0.13 -12.21 2.92
N LEU A 14 -0.25 -12.62 1.64
CA LEU A 14 -1.51 -13.10 1.09
C LEU A 14 -2.03 -14.37 1.78
N ALA A 15 -1.13 -15.24 2.26
CA ALA A 15 -1.46 -16.45 3.02
C ALA A 15 -1.77 -16.19 4.52
N SER A 16 -1.44 -15.00 5.04
CA SER A 16 -1.61 -14.64 6.47
C SER A 16 -3.06 -14.38 6.87
N SER A 17 -3.33 -13.92 8.10
CA SER A 17 -4.67 -13.47 8.54
C SER A 17 -4.93 -11.98 8.31
N LEU A 18 -4.19 -11.31 7.42
CA LEU A 18 -4.41 -9.90 7.07
C LEU A 18 -5.86 -9.65 6.58
N HIS A 19 -6.37 -8.45 6.83
CA HIS A 19 -7.71 -8.04 6.44
C HIS A 19 -7.98 -8.27 4.94
N PRO A 20 -9.18 -8.76 4.54
CA PRO A 20 -9.50 -9.05 3.14
C PRO A 20 -9.31 -7.86 2.19
N ALA A 21 -9.64 -6.64 2.63
CA ALA A 21 -9.46 -5.43 1.82
C ALA A 21 -7.99 -5.16 1.48
N ALA A 22 -7.11 -5.20 2.49
CA ALA A 22 -5.67 -5.08 2.29
C ALA A 22 -5.12 -6.20 1.39
N LYS A 23 -5.58 -7.45 1.59
CA LYS A 23 -5.22 -8.56 0.70
C LYS A 23 -5.69 -8.37 -0.74
N ALA A 24 -6.84 -7.75 -0.96
CA ALA A 24 -7.36 -7.48 -2.29
C ALA A 24 -6.45 -6.51 -3.05
N VAL A 25 -5.99 -5.44 -2.38
CA VAL A 25 -5.00 -4.51 -2.94
C VAL A 25 -3.70 -5.23 -3.26
N ILE A 26 -3.14 -6.00 -2.30
CA ILE A 26 -1.89 -6.74 -2.52
C ILE A 26 -2.02 -7.75 -3.68
N SER A 27 -3.17 -8.42 -3.79
CA SER A 27 -3.45 -9.36 -4.89
C SER A 27 -3.54 -8.63 -6.23
N ALA A 28 -4.21 -7.48 -6.28
CA ALA A 28 -4.30 -6.67 -7.49
C ALA A 28 -2.91 -6.15 -7.93
N THR A 29 -2.08 -5.70 -6.99
CA THR A 29 -0.69 -5.29 -7.27
C THR A 29 0.13 -6.45 -7.82
N ARG A 30 0.04 -7.64 -7.21
CA ARG A 30 0.67 -8.85 -7.76
C ARG A 30 0.24 -9.14 -9.18
N ASP A 31 -1.07 -9.10 -9.45
CA ASP A 31 -1.62 -9.44 -10.77
C ASP A 31 -1.19 -8.45 -11.84
N ARG A 32 -1.07 -7.15 -11.50
CA ARG A 32 -0.52 -6.11 -12.39
C ARG A 32 0.95 -6.33 -12.73
N LEU A 33 1.73 -6.86 -11.78
CA LEU A 33 3.17 -7.06 -11.92
C LEU A 33 3.53 -8.49 -12.37
N ALA A 34 2.55 -9.35 -12.65
CA ALA A 34 2.76 -10.77 -12.90
C ALA A 34 3.68 -11.04 -14.09
N ASP A 35 3.63 -10.19 -15.12
CA ASP A 35 4.47 -10.29 -16.33
C ASP A 35 5.95 -9.94 -16.07
N PHE A 36 6.27 -9.37 -14.91
CA PHE A 36 7.63 -8.97 -14.50
C PHE A 36 8.15 -9.78 -13.31
N ASN A 37 7.55 -10.95 -13.03
CA ASN A 37 7.90 -11.77 -11.87
C ASN A 37 9.31 -12.40 -11.91
N ASP A 38 10.01 -12.24 -13.03
CA ASP A 38 11.40 -12.60 -13.22
C ASP A 38 12.38 -11.55 -12.67
N GLN A 39 11.90 -10.34 -12.34
CA GLN A 39 12.66 -9.26 -11.72
C GLN A 39 12.44 -9.21 -10.21
N PRO A 40 13.40 -8.67 -9.42
CA PRO A 40 13.17 -8.42 -8.00
C PRO A 40 11.98 -7.48 -7.79
N LEU A 41 11.04 -7.86 -6.91
CA LEU A 41 9.86 -7.03 -6.64
C LEU A 41 10.25 -5.60 -6.22
N ALA A 42 11.29 -5.43 -5.40
CA ALA A 42 11.81 -4.12 -4.98
C ALA A 42 12.20 -3.18 -6.12
N GLU A 43 12.60 -3.71 -7.29
CA GLU A 43 12.90 -2.89 -8.48
C GLU A 43 11.63 -2.39 -9.18
N LEU A 44 10.50 -3.07 -8.99
CA LEU A 44 9.21 -2.72 -9.57
C LEU A 44 8.33 -1.91 -8.62
N CYS A 45 8.18 -2.41 -7.39
CA CYS A 45 7.26 -1.88 -6.40
C CYS A 45 7.61 -2.33 -4.98
N THR A 46 7.48 -1.43 -4.01
CA THR A 46 7.45 -1.81 -2.58
C THR A 46 6.06 -1.60 -2.02
N ILE A 47 5.55 -2.57 -1.25
CA ILE A 47 4.28 -2.42 -0.53
C ILE A 47 4.57 -2.21 0.96
N LEU A 48 4.02 -1.15 1.55
CA LEU A 48 4.11 -0.85 2.97
C LEU A 48 2.75 -1.04 3.62
N ILE A 49 2.70 -1.68 4.78
CA ILE A 49 1.52 -1.73 5.65
C ILE A 49 1.87 -0.95 6.91
N LEU A 50 1.19 0.17 7.12
CA LEU A 50 1.43 1.00 8.30
C LEU A 50 0.79 0.38 9.54
N GLU A 51 1.54 0.43 10.63
CA GLU A 51 1.11 0.17 11.99
C GLU A 51 0.67 1.49 12.65
N PRO A 52 -0.08 1.46 13.76
CA PRO A 52 -0.67 2.67 14.35
C PRO A 52 0.31 3.82 14.64
N ASP A 53 1.53 3.49 15.04
CA ASP A 53 2.57 4.47 15.40
C ASP A 53 3.43 4.94 14.21
N ASP A 54 3.23 4.36 13.03
CA ASP A 54 3.96 4.78 11.83
C ASP A 54 3.43 6.13 11.32
N ARG A 55 4.33 6.90 10.71
CA ARG A 55 4.00 8.19 10.09
C ARG A 55 4.35 8.17 8.62
N LEU A 56 3.54 8.86 7.83
CA LEU A 56 3.74 9.05 6.41
C LEU A 56 3.27 10.47 6.04
N ASP A 57 4.01 11.13 5.17
CA ASP A 57 3.51 12.33 4.49
C ASP A 57 2.75 11.90 3.22
N PRO A 58 1.41 12.07 3.17
CA PRO A 58 0.62 11.64 2.02
C PRO A 58 0.64 12.62 0.85
N THR A 59 1.26 13.80 1.00
CA THR A 59 1.07 14.94 0.09
C THR A 59 1.57 14.66 -1.35
N SER A 60 2.49 13.71 -1.53
CA SER A 60 3.00 13.31 -2.84
C SER A 60 2.36 12.03 -3.39
N ALA A 61 1.26 11.55 -2.80
CA ALA A 61 0.53 10.41 -3.36
C ALA A 61 -0.10 10.79 -4.70
N GLU A 62 0.16 9.98 -5.72
CA GLU A 62 -0.45 10.13 -7.05
C GLU A 62 -1.93 9.75 -7.03
N TYR A 63 -2.29 8.81 -6.16
CA TYR A 63 -3.64 8.31 -6.04
C TYR A 63 -3.90 7.81 -4.61
N ILE A 64 -5.11 8.06 -4.11
CA ILE A 64 -5.62 7.56 -2.83
C ILE A 64 -6.95 6.85 -3.08
N ALA A 65 -7.02 5.57 -2.75
CA ALA A 65 -8.26 4.79 -2.72
C ALA A 65 -8.70 4.52 -1.29
N TYR A 66 -9.99 4.24 -1.12
CA TYR A 66 -10.50 3.65 0.10
C TYR A 66 -11.38 2.44 -0.19
N SER A 67 -11.19 1.38 0.59
CA SER A 67 -12.03 0.19 0.56
C SER A 67 -12.05 -0.45 1.94
N ASP A 68 -13.24 -0.58 2.51
CA ASP A 68 -13.52 -1.45 3.66
C ASP A 68 -12.54 -1.25 4.84
N GLY A 69 -12.43 0.00 5.30
CA GLY A 69 -11.57 0.37 6.44
C GLY A 69 -10.10 0.54 6.09
N TRP A 70 -9.72 0.50 4.81
CA TRP A 70 -8.32 0.64 4.38
C TRP A 70 -8.16 1.69 3.30
N PHE A 71 -7.12 2.50 3.44
CA PHE A 71 -6.62 3.38 2.41
C PHE A 71 -5.47 2.71 1.64
N GLU A 72 -5.48 2.90 0.33
CA GLU A 72 -4.37 2.58 -0.59
C GLU A 72 -3.81 3.91 -1.10
N LEU A 73 -2.56 4.21 -0.78
CA LEU A 73 -1.84 5.35 -1.34
C LEU A 73 -0.82 4.82 -2.34
N VAL A 74 -0.83 5.36 -3.56
CA VAL A 74 0.12 5.00 -4.61
C VAL A 74 1.06 6.16 -4.87
N PHE A 75 2.36 5.86 -4.87
CA PHE A 75 3.43 6.80 -5.19
C PHE A 75 4.22 6.29 -6.38
N ILE A 76 4.68 7.21 -7.23
CA ILE A 76 5.68 6.93 -8.25
C ILE A 76 6.99 7.54 -7.76
N LEU A 77 7.99 6.69 -7.51
CA LEU A 77 9.24 7.10 -6.87
C LEU A 77 10.32 7.51 -7.88
N SER A 78 10.16 7.12 -9.14
CA SER A 78 11.17 7.22 -10.18
C SER A 78 10.54 7.31 -11.57
N ASP A 79 11.26 7.88 -12.53
CA ASP A 79 10.82 8.04 -13.92
C ASP A 79 10.82 6.72 -14.70
N ASP A 80 11.58 5.72 -14.24
CA ASP A 80 11.52 4.34 -14.73
C ASP A 80 10.24 3.58 -14.31
N GLY A 81 9.40 4.21 -13.47
CA GLY A 81 8.11 3.69 -13.06
C GLY A 81 8.13 2.88 -11.76
N GLN A 82 9.24 2.90 -10.99
CA GLN A 82 9.26 2.28 -9.66
C GLN A 82 8.14 2.85 -8.77
N GLY A 83 7.27 1.95 -8.29
CA GLY A 83 6.11 2.31 -7.48
C GLY A 83 6.30 2.07 -5.98
N GLN A 84 5.46 2.72 -5.18
CA GLN A 84 5.22 2.33 -3.80
C GLN A 84 3.72 2.34 -3.52
N VAL A 85 3.23 1.26 -2.90
CA VAL A 85 1.85 1.14 -2.44
C VAL A 85 1.86 1.14 -0.92
N VAL A 86 1.20 2.12 -0.30
CA VAL A 86 1.09 2.20 1.15
C VAL A 86 -0.34 1.91 1.58
N LEU A 87 -0.50 0.92 2.45
CA LEU A 87 -1.76 0.51 3.05
C LEU A 87 -1.86 1.07 4.46
N VAL A 88 -2.95 1.79 4.72
CA VAL A 88 -3.22 2.42 6.01
C VAL A 88 -4.61 2.00 6.46
N GLU A 89 -4.73 1.39 7.64
CA GLU A 89 -6.03 1.08 8.20
C GLU A 89 -6.67 2.33 8.82
N ASP A 90 -7.95 2.55 8.55
CA ASP A 90 -8.75 3.65 9.07
C ASP A 90 -9.20 3.36 10.51
N ARG A 91 -8.27 3.51 11.45
CA ARG A 91 -8.47 3.20 12.87
C ARG A 91 -8.23 4.42 13.78
N PRO A 92 -8.93 4.52 14.93
CA PRO A 92 -8.89 5.71 15.79
C PRO A 92 -7.55 5.93 16.53
N ASP A 93 -6.72 4.89 16.62
CA ASP A 93 -5.39 4.90 17.25
C ASP A 93 -4.25 5.11 16.25
N GLY A 94 -4.54 5.23 14.94
CA GLY A 94 -3.54 5.57 13.92
C GLY A 94 -3.20 7.05 13.87
N ASP A 95 -2.25 7.43 13.01
CA ASP A 95 -1.90 8.83 12.72
C ASP A 95 -3.12 9.59 12.16
N GLN A 96 -3.78 10.37 13.03
CA GLN A 96 -5.01 11.09 12.65
C GLN A 96 -4.76 12.16 11.59
N ALA A 97 -3.55 12.76 11.52
CA ALA A 97 -3.27 13.76 10.50
C ALA A 97 -3.22 13.13 9.10
N LEU A 98 -2.60 11.95 9.01
CA LEU A 98 -2.59 11.13 7.79
C LEU A 98 -4.00 10.68 7.42
N LEU A 99 -4.76 10.12 8.38
CA LEU A 99 -6.10 9.63 8.13
C LEU A 99 -7.06 10.73 7.69
N ASP A 100 -7.00 11.91 8.32
CA ASP A 100 -7.82 13.06 7.92
C ASP A 100 -7.49 13.54 6.51
N HIS A 101 -6.21 13.54 6.14
CA HIS A 101 -5.79 13.81 4.76
C HIS A 101 -6.38 12.79 3.79
N CYS A 102 -6.22 11.49 4.06
CA CYS A 102 -6.75 10.43 3.20
C CYS A 102 -8.27 10.50 3.05
N ARG A 103 -9.01 10.76 4.14
CA ARG A 103 -10.47 10.93 4.13
C ARG A 103 -10.91 12.14 3.29
N SER A 104 -10.13 13.23 3.28
CA SER A 104 -10.44 14.42 2.48
C SER A 104 -10.42 14.15 0.96
N HIS A 105 -9.64 13.16 0.50
CA HIS A 105 -9.57 12.74 -0.90
C HIS A 105 -10.75 11.87 -1.36
N GLN A 106 -11.55 11.33 -0.43
CA GLN A 106 -12.77 10.59 -0.79
C GLN A 106 -13.96 11.49 -1.14
N ALA A 107 -13.91 12.77 -0.75
CA ALA A 107 -15.03 13.69 -0.87
C ALA A 107 -15.12 14.42 -2.23
N ASN A 108 -14.26 14.04 -3.20
CA ASN A 108 -14.22 14.59 -4.56
C ASN A 108 -14.74 13.60 -5.60
#